data_AF-A0A2U1JW98-F1
#
_entry.id   AF-A0A2U1JW98-F1
#
_cell.length_a   1.000
_cell.length_b   1.000
_cell.length_c   1.000
_cell.angle_alpha   90.00
_cell.angle_beta   90.00
_cell.angle_gamma   90.00
#
_symmetry.space_group_name_H-M   'P 1'
#
loop_
_entity.id
_entity.type
_entity.pdbx_description
1 polymer ?
#
loop_
_entity_poly.entity_id
_entity_poly.type
_entity_poly.pdbx_seq_one_letter_code
_entity_poly.pdbx_strand_id
1 'polypeptide(L)' 'MAYYRKYNVKSNAKGYSWSYTVQLGKDPKTGKRVQVTRRGFEKKRS' A
#
# COMPACT_ATOMS: atom_id res chain seq x y z
N MET A 1 -7.12 -8.40 -5.95
CA MET A 1 -7.27 -6.99 -6.41
C MET A 1 -6.15 -6.16 -5.82
N ALA A 2 -5.57 -5.24 -6.59
CA ALA A 2 -4.51 -4.35 -6.13
C ALA A 2 -4.91 -2.89 -6.37
N TYR A 3 -4.58 -2.00 -5.43
CA TYR A 3 -4.84 -0.57 -5.58
C TYR A 3 -3.72 0.28 -4.98
N TYR A 4 -3.55 1.46 -5.53
CA TYR A 4 -2.66 2.50 -5.03
C TYR A 4 -3.46 3.57 -4.31
N ARG A 5 -2.94 4.10 -3.21
CA ARG A 5 -3.51 5.26 -2.52
C ARG A 5 -2.40 6.23 -2.09
N LYS A 6 -2.67 7.52 -2.25
CA LYS A 6 -1.86 8.58 -1.64
C LYS A 6 -2.23 8.70 -0.16
N TYR A 7 -1.26 9.04 0.67
CA TYR A 7 -1.50 9.40 2.06
C TYR A 7 -0.59 10.57 2.45
N ASN A 8 -1.08 11.41 3.37
CA ASN A 8 -0.33 12.55 3.88
C ASN A 8 0.81 12.05 4.76
N VAL A 9 2.01 12.58 4.56
CA VAL A 9 3.16 12.29 5.43
C VAL A 9 3.70 13.60 5.95
N LYS A 10 3.70 13.75 7.27
CA LYS A 10 4.24 14.95 7.94
C LYS A 10 5.75 15.14 7.69
N SER A 11 6.49 14.08 7.35
CA SER A 11 7.95 14.10 7.28
C SER A 11 8.56 14.35 5.89
N ASN A 12 7.76 14.39 4.82
CA ASN A 12 8.29 14.62 3.47
C ASN A 12 7.94 16.05 3.05
N ALA A 13 8.92 16.81 2.55
CA ALA A 13 8.78 18.22 2.16
C ALA A 13 7.66 18.48 1.12
N LYS A 14 7.20 17.42 0.44
CA LYS A 14 6.11 17.47 -0.57
C LYS A 14 4.76 16.95 -0.05
N GLY A 15 4.62 16.68 1.26
CA GLY A 15 3.35 16.43 1.96
C GLY A 15 2.64 15.11 1.70
N TYR A 16 2.95 14.39 0.63
CA TYR A 16 2.24 13.17 0.21
C TYR A 16 3.20 12.04 -0.19
N SER A 17 2.88 10.82 0.21
CA SER A 17 3.56 9.60 -0.25
C SER A 17 2.54 8.56 -0.71
N TRP A 18 3.03 7.51 -1.36
CA TRP A 18 2.22 6.46 -1.94
C TRP A 18 2.27 5.20 -1.12
N SER A 19 1.12 4.54 -1.05
CA SER A 19 1.00 3.19 -0.53
C SER A 19 0.25 2.33 -1.52
N TYR A 20 0.62 1.06 -1.57
CA TYR A 20 -0.05 0.07 -2.39
C TYR A 20 -0.55 -1.05 -1.51
N THR A 21 -1.70 -1.58 -1.91
CA THR A 21 -2.36 -2.68 -1.24
C THR A 21 -2.62 -3.78 -2.25
N VAL A 22 -2.21 -5.00 -1.94
CA VAL A 22 -2.45 -6.19 -2.77
C VAL A 22 -3.19 -7.23 -1.94
N GLN A 23 -4.32 -7.72 -2.45
CA GLN A 23 -4.95 -8.92 -1.92
C GLN A 23 -4.29 -10.16 -2.53
N LEU A 24 -3.78 -11.03 -1.65
CA LEU A 24 -3.10 -12.27 -1.99
C LEU A 24 -4.04 -13.49 -1.99
N GLY A 25 -5.28 -13.33 -1.51
CA GLY A 25 -6.29 -14.39 -1.49
C GLY A 25 -6.92 -14.56 -0.11
N LYS A 26 -7.37 -15.77 0.20
CA LYS A 26 -7.83 -16.17 1.54
C LYS A 26 -6.86 -17.19 2.13
N ASP A 27 -6.57 -17.04 3.41
CA ASP A 27 -5.81 -18.03 4.17
C ASP A 27 -6.66 -19.30 4.31
N PRO A 28 -6.18 -20.47 3.86
CA PRO A 28 -6.95 -21.72 3.92
C PRO A 28 -7.16 -22.24 5.35
N LYS A 29 -6.35 -21.80 6.33
CA LYS A 29 -6.49 -22.21 7.74
C LYS A 29 -7.47 -21.34 8.51
N THR A 30 -7.50 -20.04 8.22
CA THR A 30 -8.32 -19.08 8.98
C THR A 30 -9.51 -18.53 8.22
N GLY A 31 -9.59 -18.77 6.90
CA GLY A 31 -10.63 -18.23 6.02
C GLY A 31 -10.56 -16.71 5.80
N LYS A 32 -9.61 -16.02 6.46
CA LYS A 32 -9.46 -14.57 6.44
C LYS A 32 -8.79 -14.11 5.16
N ARG A 33 -9.11 -12.89 4.73
CA ARG A 33 -8.46 -12.25 3.58
C ARG A 33 -7.01 -11.95 3.92
N VAL A 34 -6.10 -12.38 3.05
CA VAL A 34 -4.70 -12.04 3.12
C VAL A 34 -4.48 -10.81 2.25
N GLN A 35 -4.10 -9.70 2.89
CA GLN A 35 -3.85 -8.44 2.22
C GLN A 35 -2.52 -7.87 2.72
N VAL A 36 -1.64 -7.49 1.78
CA VAL A 36 -0.38 -6.83 2.07
C VAL A 36 -0.51 -5.37 1.69
N THR A 37 -0.20 -4.49 2.63
CA THR A 37 -0.14 -3.04 2.40
C THR A 37 1.27 -2.58 2.65
N ARG A 38 1.90 -1.92 1.66
CA ARG A 38 3.22 -1.33 1.81
C ARG A 38 3.16 0.17 1.55
N ARG A 39 3.85 0.93 2.40
CA ARG A 39 3.87 2.40 2.40
C ARG A 39 5.28 2.89 2.07
N GLY A 40 5.41 4.14 1.66
CA GLY A 40 6.70 4.82 1.57
C GLY A 40 7.51 4.48 0.32
N PHE A 41 6.87 4.18 -0.80
CA PHE A 41 7.57 4.13 -2.08
C PHE A 41 7.43 5.46 -2.80
N GLU A 42 8.52 5.93 -3.38
CA GLU A 42 8.48 7.07 -4.28
C GLU A 42 8.02 6.58 -5.64
N LYS A 43 7.16 7.35 -6.32
CA LYS A 43 6.89 7.08 -7.73
C LYS A 43 8.24 7.13 -8.45
N LYS A 44 8.49 6.20 -9.39
CA LYS A 44 9.69 6.25 -10.24
C LYS A 44 9.80 7.69 -10.77
N ARG A 45 10.92 8.37 -10.46
CA ARG A 45 11.20 9.69 -10.99
C ARG A 45 11.28 9.50 -12.51
N SER A 46 10.25 9.97 -13.21
CA SER A 46 10.15 10.00 -14.66
C SER A 46 11.22 10.92 -15.23
#